data_AF-E6QJW4-F1
#
_entry.id   AF-E6QJW4-F1
#
_cell.length_a   1.000
_cell.length_b   1.000
_cell.length_c   1.000
_cell.angle_alpha   90.00
_cell.angle_beta   90.00
_cell.angle_gamma   90.00
#
_symmetry.space_group_name_H-M   'P 1'
#
loop_
_entity.id
_entity.type
_entity.pdbx_description
1 polymer ?
#
loop_
_entity_poly.entity_id
_entity_poly.type
_entity_poly.pdbx_seq_one_letter_code
_entity_poly.pdbx_strand_id
1 'polypeptide(L)'
;MAKRRDMTFFQVFEIGSSALAEASAHNFRELRRRGITIRTTIDCMIATFCIGEGYPLLHNDRDFDAFETHLGLQVLRPLDFLRN
;
A
#
# COMPACT_ATOMS: atom_id res chain seq x y z
N MET A 1 -24.02 18.87 0.03
CA MET A 1 -23.31 18.52 -1.22
C MET A 1 -21.82 18.73 -0.99
N ALA A 2 -21.06 17.67 -0.69
CA ALA A 2 -19.61 17.80 -0.49
C ALA A 2 -18.94 18.24 -1.81
N LYS A 3 -18.22 19.37 -1.77
CA LYS A 3 -17.41 19.87 -2.90
C LYS A 3 -16.50 18.72 -3.35
N ARG A 4 -16.65 18.22 -4.58
CA ARG A 4 -15.67 17.30 -5.19
C ARG A 4 -14.32 18.00 -5.10
N ARG A 5 -13.47 17.54 -4.19
CA ARG A 5 -12.08 18.00 -4.14
C ARG A 5 -11.39 17.39 -5.33
N ASP A 6 -10.77 18.25 -6.13
CA ASP A 6 -9.96 17.80 -7.25
C ASP A 6 -8.72 17.09 -6.68
N MET A 7 -8.70 15.78 -6.79
CA MET A 7 -7.60 14.94 -6.31
C MET A 7 -6.39 14.98 -7.23
N THR A 8 -6.51 15.60 -8.42
CA THR A 8 -5.40 15.77 -9.37
C THR A 8 -4.35 16.79 -8.90
N PHE A 9 -4.61 17.47 -7.78
CA PHE A 9 -3.57 18.24 -7.08
C PHE A 9 -2.38 17.36 -6.65
N PHE A 10 -2.63 16.08 -6.36
CA PHE A 10 -1.57 15.12 -6.06
C PHE A 10 -1.10 14.41 -7.32
N GLN A 11 0.16 13.98 -7.31
CA GLN A 11 0.68 13.11 -8.37
C GLN A 11 -0.20 11.86 -8.47
N VAL A 12 -0.70 11.59 -9.67
CA VAL A 12 -1.46 10.38 -9.98
C VAL A 12 -0.49 9.34 -10.54
N PHE A 13 -0.60 8.12 -10.03
CA PHE A 13 0.14 6.96 -10.50
C PHE A 13 -0.84 5.94 -11.07
N GLU A 14 -0.53 5.44 -12.26
CA GLU A 14 -1.29 4.35 -12.87
C GLU A 14 -0.90 3.01 -12.23
N ILE A 15 -1.88 2.33 -11.65
CA ILE A 15 -1.71 1.00 -11.06
C ILE A 15 -2.50 -0.01 -11.90
N GLY A 16 -1.82 -1.03 -12.44
CA GLY A 16 -2.48 -2.02 -13.30
C GLY A 16 -1.60 -2.73 -14.32
N SER A 17 -0.29 -2.52 -14.30
CA SER A 17 0.61 -3.30 -15.14
C SER A 17 0.54 -4.79 -14.76
N SER A 18 0.71 -5.68 -15.75
CA SER A 18 0.74 -7.13 -15.50
C SER A 18 1.84 -7.50 -14.52
N ALA A 19 3.00 -6.85 -14.60
CA ALA A 19 4.11 -7.06 -13.67
C ALA A 19 3.72 -6.71 -12.21
N LEU A 20 3.02 -5.60 -11.98
CA LEU A 20 2.54 -5.24 -10.65
C LEU A 20 1.48 -6.23 -10.15
N ALA A 21 0.58 -6.70 -11.02
CA ALA A 21 -0.42 -7.69 -10.68
C ALA A 21 0.22 -9.04 -10.26
N GLU A 22 1.24 -9.48 -10.99
CA GLU A 22 2.00 -10.70 -10.67
C GLU A 22 2.76 -10.57 -9.34
N ALA A 23 3.45 -9.44 -9.12
CA ALA A 23 4.15 -9.15 -7.87
C ALA A 23 3.17 -9.07 -6.69
N SER A 24 2.00 -8.45 -6.88
CA SER A 24 0.95 -8.37 -5.86
C SER A 24 0.42 -9.76 -5.50
N ALA A 25 0.17 -10.62 -6.50
CA ALA A 25 -0.24 -11.99 -6.25
C ALA A 25 0.84 -12.81 -5.51
N HIS A 26 2.13 -12.56 -5.78
CA HIS A 26 3.23 -13.16 -5.03
C HIS A 26 3.22 -12.73 -3.56
N ASN A 27 3.13 -11.43 -3.29
CA ASN A 27 3.06 -10.89 -1.93
C ASN A 27 1.86 -11.43 -1.15
N PHE A 28 0.68 -11.49 -1.78
CA PHE A 28 -0.50 -12.12 -1.20
C PHE A 28 -0.25 -13.58 -0.79
N ARG A 29 0.37 -14.38 -1.68
CA ARG A 29 0.68 -15.78 -1.38
C ARG A 29 1.69 -15.92 -0.24
N GLU A 30 2.69 -15.05 -0.16
CA GLU A 30 3.67 -15.09 0.92
C GLU A 30 3.02 -14.77 2.29
N LEU A 31 2.14 -13.77 2.36
CA LEU A 31 1.37 -13.49 3.58
C LEU A 31 0.42 -14.63 3.92
N ARG A 32 -0.26 -15.21 2.91
CA ARG A 32 -1.16 -16.35 3.11
C ARG A 32 -0.43 -17.58 3.65
N ARG A 33 0.79 -17.84 3.19
CA ARG A 33 1.65 -18.92 3.70
C ARG A 33 2.00 -18.74 5.19
N ARG A 34 1.93 -17.51 5.69
CA ARG A 34 2.11 -17.14 7.10
C ARG A 34 0.79 -17.13 7.90
N GLY A 35 -0.31 -17.55 7.29
CA GLY A 35 -1.65 -17.54 7.92
C GLY A 35 -2.37 -16.19 7.87
N ILE A 36 -1.84 -15.21 7.12
CA ILE A 36 -2.40 -13.87 7.02
C ILE A 36 -3.13 -13.72 5.69
N THR A 37 -4.42 -13.35 5.73
CA THR A 37 -5.20 -13.08 4.51
C THR A 37 -5.57 -11.61 4.43
N ILE A 38 -5.16 -10.95 3.35
CA ILE A 38 -5.48 -9.55 3.06
C ILE A 38 -6.91 -9.44 2.53
N ARG A 39 -7.67 -8.41 2.94
CA ARG A 39 -9.10 -8.32 2.61
C ARG A 39 -9.35 -7.98 1.15
N THR A 40 -8.49 -7.21 0.49
CA THR A 40 -8.73 -6.77 -0.90
C THR A 40 -7.51 -6.88 -1.79
N THR A 41 -7.75 -7.15 -3.08
CA THR A 41 -6.71 -7.16 -4.12
C THR A 41 -6.08 -5.78 -4.30
N ILE A 42 -6.85 -4.72 -4.14
CA ILE A 42 -6.38 -3.34 -4.33
C ILE A 42 -5.40 -2.95 -3.22
N ASP A 43 -5.64 -3.32 -1.96
CA ASP A 43 -4.68 -3.07 -0.87
C ASP A 43 -3.35 -3.79 -1.14
N CYS A 44 -3.41 -5.03 -1.65
CA CYS A 44 -2.22 -5.78 -2.02
C CYS A 44 -1.46 -5.11 -3.18
N MET A 45 -2.17 -4.57 -4.19
CA MET A 45 -1.56 -3.81 -5.27
C MET A 45 -0.92 -2.50 -4.78
N ILE A 46 -1.61 -1.75 -3.92
CA ILE A 46 -1.10 -0.48 -3.36
C ILE A 46 0.17 -0.76 -2.54
N ALA A 47 0.13 -1.73 -1.63
CA ALA A 47 1.29 -2.09 -0.82
C ALA A 47 2.47 -2.53 -1.67
N THR A 48 2.21 -3.36 -2.69
CA THR A 48 3.26 -3.86 -3.60
C THR A 48 3.88 -2.73 -4.42
N PHE A 49 3.06 -1.80 -4.91
CA PHE A 49 3.54 -0.62 -5.62
C PHE A 49 4.45 0.23 -4.73
N CYS A 50 3.99 0.55 -3.51
CA CYS A 50 4.77 1.31 -2.54
C CYS A 50 6.11 0.62 -2.20
N ILE A 51 6.11 -0.70 -2.00
CA ILE A 51 7.34 -1.47 -1.77
C ILE A 51 8.30 -1.38 -2.96
N GLY A 52 7.78 -1.57 -4.18
CA GLY A 52 8.58 -1.58 -5.41
C GLY A 52 9.22 -0.23 -5.71
N GLU A 53 8.47 0.86 -5.52
CA GLU A 53 8.93 2.23 -5.76
C GLU A 53 9.65 2.85 -4.54
N GLY A 54 9.63 2.18 -3.39
CA GLY A 54 10.22 2.70 -2.14
C GLY A 54 9.44 3.86 -1.53
N TYR A 55 8.14 3.98 -1.82
CA TYR A 55 7.29 5.02 -1.24
C TYR A 55 6.73 4.61 0.12
N PRO A 56 6.80 5.47 1.15
CA PRO A 56 6.06 5.27 2.38
C PRO A 56 4.57 5.47 2.15
N LEU A 57 3.75 4.58 2.71
CA LEU A 57 2.30 4.64 2.59
C LEU A 57 1.69 5.39 3.79
N LEU A 58 0.85 6.38 3.53
CA LEU A 58 -0.02 6.98 4.54
C LEU A 58 -1.38 6.27 4.50
N HIS A 59 -1.76 5.59 5.57
CA HIS A 59 -3.04 4.87 5.66
C HIS A 59 -3.61 4.87 7.08
N ASN A 60 -4.88 4.49 7.19
CA ASN A 60 -5.56 4.18 8.46
C ASN A 60 -6.24 2.78 8.39
N ASP A 61 -5.75 1.92 7.49
CA ASP A 61 -6.25 0.56 7.30
C ASP A 61 -5.23 -0.47 7.83
N ARG A 62 -5.62 -1.29 8.80
CA ARG A 62 -4.77 -2.30 9.45
C ARG A 62 -4.30 -3.44 8.54
N ASP A 63 -4.85 -3.57 7.32
CA ASP A 63 -4.42 -4.62 6.39
C ASP A 63 -2.99 -4.40 5.90
N PHE A 64 -2.51 -3.16 5.94
CA PHE A 64 -1.14 -2.82 5.57
C PHE A 64 -0.12 -3.21 6.65
N ASP A 65 -0.55 -3.45 7.90
CA ASP A 65 0.34 -3.81 9.02
C ASP A 65 1.13 -5.10 8.72
N ALA A 66 0.50 -6.05 8.02
CA ALA A 66 1.16 -7.29 7.60
C ALA A 66 2.25 -7.06 6.55
N PHE A 67 2.04 -6.11 5.64
CA PHE A 67 3.03 -5.75 4.63
C PHE A 67 4.21 -5.01 5.26
N GLU A 68 3.95 -4.13 6.22
CA GLU A 68 4.99 -3.45 6.99
C GLU A 68 5.83 -4.47 7.77
N THR A 69 5.17 -5.35 8.52
CA THR A 69 5.83 -6.33 9.39
C THR A 69 6.62 -7.38 8.62
N HIS A 70 6.15 -7.81 7.44
CA HIS A 70 6.70 -9.00 6.77
C HIS A 70 7.31 -8.74 5.40
N LEU A 71 6.92 -7.68 4.70
CA LEU A 71 7.28 -7.44 3.30
C LEU A 71 8.02 -6.11 3.08
N GLY A 72 8.30 -5.37 4.15
CA GLY A 72 9.12 -4.16 4.10
C GLY A 72 8.39 -2.92 3.61
N LEU A 73 7.06 -2.89 3.66
CA LEU A 73 6.31 -1.66 3.42
C LEU A 73 6.70 -0.60 4.45
N GLN A 74 7.12 0.56 3.98
CA GLN A 74 7.32 1.71 4.85
C GLN A 74 5.98 2.39 5.10
N VAL A 75 5.70 2.74 6.35
CA VAL A 75 4.45 3.41 6.71
C VAL A 75 4.75 4.76 7.32
N LEU A 76 4.07 5.78 6.79
CA LEU A 76 4.17 7.14 7.28
C LEU A 76 3.20 7.33 8.45
N ARG A 77 3.71 7.65 9.64
CA ARG A 77 2.88 8.00 10.80
C ARG A 77 2.79 9.52 10.92
N PRO A 78 1.63 10.10 11.26
CA PRO A 78 1.50 11.55 11.43
C PRO A 78 2.47 12.17 12.46
N LEU A 79 2.93 11.40 13.43
CA LEU A 79 3.91 11.85 14.42
C LEU A 79 5.32 12.00 13.84
N ASP A 80 5.61 11.41 12.68
CA ASP A 80 6.91 11.53 12.00
C ASP A 80 7.16 12.97 11.53
N PHE A 81 6.09 13.75 11.27
CA PHE A 81 6.17 15.16 10.91
C PHE A 81 6.49 16.09 12.09
N LEU A 82 6.34 15.62 13.33
CA LEU A 82 6.58 16.41 14.54
C LEU A 82 8.00 16.23 15.11
N ARG A 83 8.82 15.37 14.49
CA ARG A 83 10.20 15.08 14.92
C ARG A 83 11.26 15.89 14.17
N ASN A 84 10.85 16.89 13.37
CA ASN A 84 11.70 17.87 12.71
C ASN A 84 11.48 19.26 13.28
#